data_AF-A0A3S0NPV1-F1
#
_entry.id   AF-A0A3S0NPV1-F1
#
_cell.length_a   1.000
_cell.length_b   1.000
_cell.length_c   1.000
_cell.angle_alpha   90.00
_cell.angle_beta   90.00
_cell.angle_gamma   90.00
#
_symmetry.space_group_name_H-M   'P 1'
#
loop_
_entity.id
_entity.type
_entity.pdbx_description
1 polymer ?
#
loop_
_entity_poly.entity_id
_entity_poly.type
_entity_poly.pdbx_seq_one_letter_code
_entity_poly.pdbx_strand_id
1 'polypeptide(L)'
;MSFLIINSKVLPGYIPPEKDELLSSWIFRLSQSHKIKPFSFTKFYFKETAFWNRDVDKFIYGTVIDQLTKITPLSKNDILNLHLISYKDIVFNTPLVVSHTRGITNLGIYHRKRKNYGLLACPKCLRKKYYYKKSWRLLTSLICTECKCHLIDHCPNCNSPIVFQRLDIGDKNNHKNIPIYLCWLCNFDLRTEFEAVAVDSLIYDYQNYINECITNGYCIHTQYSFLYIQILLNILGKSKTNSSKWTRVRNAFMSEFNLIDEEFFCKSLDTSIQFRRKVIPLIYFLLSNIPERFVPFCKKYSLRYSDFAKDNESVPFWFYRNFREYY
;
A
#
# COMPACT_ATOMS: atom_id res chain seq x y z
N MET A 1 -36.56 -29.44 19.12
CA MET A 1 -35.75 -29.05 17.95
C MET A 1 -35.99 -27.58 17.67
N SER A 2 -35.12 -26.71 18.17
CA SER A 2 -35.13 -25.30 17.83
C SER A 2 -34.60 -25.14 16.41
N PHE A 3 -35.48 -24.82 15.47
CA PHE A 3 -35.06 -24.33 14.17
C PHE A 3 -34.39 -22.97 14.42
N LEU A 4 -33.06 -22.94 14.30
CA LEU A 4 -32.31 -21.70 14.15
C LEU A 4 -32.86 -20.97 12.92
N ILE A 5 -33.69 -19.95 13.15
CA ILE A 5 -34.07 -18.99 12.13
C ILE A 5 -32.81 -18.18 11.82
N ILE A 6 -31.95 -18.69 10.95
CA ILE A 6 -30.89 -17.90 10.33
C ILE A 6 -31.57 -17.10 9.22
N ASN A 7 -32.16 -15.96 9.59
CA ASN A 7 -32.78 -15.02 8.67
C ASN A 7 -31.73 -14.20 7.87
N SER A 8 -30.54 -14.77 7.61
CA SER A 8 -29.53 -14.14 6.76
C SER A 8 -29.64 -14.71 5.36
N LYS A 9 -30.13 -13.88 4.42
CA LYS A 9 -30.10 -14.20 2.99
C LYS A 9 -28.66 -14.09 2.49
N VAL A 10 -27.86 -15.13 2.75
CA VAL A 10 -26.51 -15.22 2.19
C VAL A 10 -26.62 -15.32 0.67
N LEU A 11 -25.79 -14.54 -0.01
CA LEU A 11 -25.67 -14.58 -1.46
C LEU A 11 -25.33 -16.00 -1.97
N PRO A 12 -26.08 -16.57 -2.94
CA PRO A 12 -25.83 -17.93 -3.43
C PRO A 12 -24.43 -18.16 -4.00
N GLY A 13 -23.83 -17.14 -4.61
CA GLY A 13 -22.46 -17.19 -5.14
C GLY A 13 -21.41 -16.67 -4.16
N TYR A 14 -21.68 -16.65 -2.85
CA TYR A 14 -20.74 -16.14 -1.87
C TYR A 14 -19.38 -16.87 -1.94
N ILE A 15 -18.31 -16.08 -1.88
CA ILE A 15 -16.95 -16.56 -1.68
C ILE A 15 -16.33 -15.81 -0.50
N PRO A 16 -15.61 -16.51 0.40
CA PRO A 16 -14.97 -15.84 1.52
C PRO A 16 -13.81 -14.94 1.02
N PRO A 17 -13.53 -13.83 1.72
CA PRO A 17 -12.32 -13.06 1.47
C PRO A 17 -11.06 -13.90 1.71
N GLU A 18 -10.01 -13.63 0.94
CA GLU A 18 -8.70 -14.25 1.14
C GLU A 18 -7.88 -13.52 2.22
N LYS A 19 -6.81 -14.16 2.68
CA LYS A 19 -5.89 -13.57 3.65
C LYS A 19 -5.31 -12.26 3.11
N ASP A 20 -5.46 -11.19 3.91
CA ASP A 20 -4.99 -9.86 3.58
C ASP A 20 -5.59 -9.29 2.27
N GLU A 21 -6.76 -9.73 1.84
CA GLU A 21 -7.39 -9.23 0.61
C GLU A 21 -7.95 -7.80 0.75
N LEU A 22 -7.77 -6.98 -0.29
CA LEU A 22 -8.41 -5.66 -0.40
C LEU A 22 -9.92 -5.80 -0.56
N LEU A 23 -10.67 -4.90 0.08
CA LEU A 23 -12.13 -4.81 -0.05
C LEU A 23 -12.58 -4.72 -1.52
N SER A 24 -11.93 -3.86 -2.31
CA SER A 24 -12.20 -3.72 -3.74
C SER A 24 -11.91 -4.99 -4.53
N SER A 25 -10.86 -5.74 -4.19
CA SER A 25 -10.52 -7.03 -4.80
C SER A 25 -11.58 -8.08 -4.49
N TRP A 26 -11.96 -8.19 -3.22
CA TRP A 26 -12.95 -9.15 -2.77
C TRP A 26 -14.32 -8.89 -3.40
N ILE A 27 -14.80 -7.64 -3.40
CA ILE A 27 -16.08 -7.26 -4.04
C ILE A 27 -16.04 -7.56 -5.54
N PHE A 28 -14.92 -7.33 -6.20
CA PHE A 28 -14.76 -7.65 -7.63
C PHE A 28 -14.89 -9.16 -7.87
N ARG A 29 -14.17 -10.00 -7.11
CA ARG A 29 -14.29 -11.46 -7.23
C ARG A 29 -15.66 -11.98 -6.83
N LEU A 30 -16.29 -11.40 -5.80
CA LEU A 30 -17.66 -11.72 -5.39
C LEU A 30 -18.66 -11.40 -6.51
N SER A 31 -18.44 -10.31 -7.25
CA SER A 31 -19.27 -9.99 -8.42
C SER A 31 -19.11 -11.06 -9.51
N GLN A 32 -17.87 -11.49 -9.75
CA GLN A 32 -17.54 -12.53 -10.74
C GLN A 32 -18.11 -13.91 -10.38
N SER A 33 -18.12 -14.28 -9.09
CA SER A 33 -18.74 -15.54 -8.65
C SER A 33 -20.25 -15.55 -8.89
N HIS A 34 -20.89 -14.38 -8.90
CA HIS A 34 -22.30 -14.20 -9.27
C HIS A 34 -22.55 -14.05 -10.77
N LYS A 35 -21.51 -14.07 -11.61
CA LYS A 35 -21.61 -13.80 -13.07
C LYS A 35 -22.23 -12.43 -13.39
N ILE A 36 -22.00 -11.45 -12.50
CA ILE A 36 -22.48 -10.08 -12.65
C ILE A 36 -21.28 -9.15 -12.81
N LYS A 37 -21.39 -8.17 -13.70
CA LYS A 37 -20.37 -7.12 -13.85
C LYS A 37 -20.17 -6.38 -12.52
N PRO A 38 -18.93 -6.11 -12.09
CA PRO A 38 -18.67 -5.43 -10.81
C PRO A 38 -19.44 -4.11 -10.60
N PHE A 39 -19.60 -3.30 -11.66
CA PHE A 39 -20.40 -2.07 -11.59
C PHE A 39 -21.90 -2.34 -11.42
N SER A 40 -22.42 -3.37 -12.09
CA SER A 40 -23.82 -3.78 -11.96
C SER A 40 -24.07 -4.36 -10.56
N PHE A 41 -23.15 -5.20 -10.07
CA PHE A 41 -23.24 -5.80 -8.74
C PHE A 41 -23.35 -4.73 -7.65
N THR A 42 -22.44 -3.74 -7.64
CA THR A 42 -22.48 -2.67 -6.63
C THR A 42 -23.71 -1.77 -6.77
N LYS A 43 -24.16 -1.52 -8.01
CA LYS A 43 -25.40 -0.77 -8.25
C LYS A 43 -26.63 -1.50 -7.70
N PHE A 44 -26.75 -2.81 -7.94
CA PHE A 44 -27.93 -3.59 -7.54
C PHE A 44 -27.94 -3.90 -6.04
N TYR A 45 -26.84 -4.41 -5.50
CA TYR A 45 -26.80 -4.86 -4.11
C TYR A 45 -26.54 -3.72 -3.11
N PHE A 46 -25.78 -2.70 -3.50
CA PHE A 46 -25.43 -1.59 -2.59
C PHE A 46 -26.18 -0.30 -2.88
N LYS A 47 -26.98 -0.24 -3.96
CA LYS A 47 -27.65 0.98 -4.44
C LYS A 47 -26.68 2.15 -4.65
N GLU A 48 -25.41 1.86 -4.92
CA GLU A 48 -24.34 2.84 -5.02
C GLU A 48 -23.75 2.85 -6.44
N THR A 49 -24.11 3.87 -7.22
CA THR A 49 -23.70 3.98 -8.63
C THR A 49 -22.30 4.55 -8.82
N ALA A 50 -21.80 5.28 -7.82
CA ALA A 50 -20.48 5.90 -7.83
C ALA A 50 -19.46 5.11 -7.00
N PHE A 51 -19.78 3.87 -6.60
CA PHE A 51 -18.94 3.01 -5.77
C PHE A 51 -17.49 3.01 -6.27
N TRP A 52 -17.28 2.68 -7.55
CA TRP A 52 -15.95 2.57 -8.15
C TRP A 52 -15.29 3.92 -8.53
N ASN A 53 -15.99 5.04 -8.38
CA ASN A 53 -15.48 6.39 -8.67
C ASN A 53 -14.64 6.96 -7.52
N ARG A 54 -14.50 6.22 -6.42
CA ARG A 54 -13.74 6.59 -5.23
C ARG A 54 -12.76 5.47 -4.86
N ASP A 55 -11.87 5.76 -3.93
CA ASP A 55 -10.97 4.76 -3.36
C ASP A 55 -11.73 4.01 -2.26
N VAL A 56 -12.50 2.99 -2.65
CA VAL A 56 -13.36 2.22 -1.72
C VAL A 56 -12.58 1.49 -0.65
N ASP A 57 -11.27 1.31 -0.85
CA ASP A 57 -10.37 0.72 0.13
C ASP A 57 -9.97 1.74 1.22
N LYS A 58 -10.17 3.05 0.98
CA LYS A 58 -9.95 4.14 1.95
C LYS A 58 -11.24 4.75 2.49
N PHE A 59 -12.30 4.74 1.69
CA PHE A 59 -13.59 5.32 2.05
C PHE A 59 -14.73 4.41 1.58
N ILE A 60 -15.47 3.86 2.54
CA ILE A 60 -16.69 3.10 2.31
C ILE A 60 -17.84 3.71 3.10
N TYR A 61 -19.02 3.81 2.48
CA TYR A 61 -20.23 4.26 3.16
C TYR A 61 -20.71 3.23 4.17
N GLY A 62 -21.17 3.68 5.34
CA GLY A 62 -21.75 2.80 6.37
C GLY A 62 -22.90 1.95 5.83
N THR A 63 -23.73 2.52 4.95
CA THR A 63 -24.83 1.81 4.27
C THR A 63 -24.34 0.61 3.46
N VAL A 64 -23.16 0.68 2.84
CA VAL A 64 -22.58 -0.45 2.08
C VAL A 64 -22.12 -1.54 3.04
N ILE A 65 -21.50 -1.17 4.16
CA ILE A 65 -21.13 -2.13 5.22
C ILE A 65 -22.38 -2.85 5.72
N ASP A 66 -23.46 -2.12 6.01
CA ASP A 66 -24.71 -2.68 6.50
C ASP A 66 -25.39 -3.60 5.47
N GLN A 67 -25.23 -3.34 4.16
CA GLN A 67 -25.71 -4.25 3.13
C GLN A 67 -24.84 -5.52 3.05
N LEU A 68 -23.52 -5.36 3.11
CA LEU A 68 -22.58 -6.49 3.09
C LEU A 68 -22.84 -7.45 4.27
N THR A 69 -23.07 -6.94 5.48
CA THR A 69 -23.40 -7.79 6.65
C THR A 69 -24.76 -8.49 6.55
N LYS A 70 -25.70 -7.93 5.78
CA LYS A 70 -27.01 -8.55 5.53
C LYS A 70 -26.95 -9.69 4.50
N ILE A 71 -26.10 -9.54 3.49
CA ILE A 71 -26.06 -10.43 2.33
C ILE A 71 -24.86 -11.39 2.32
N THR A 72 -23.99 -11.31 3.34
CA THR A 72 -22.83 -12.19 3.52
C THR A 72 -22.73 -12.61 4.99
N PRO A 73 -22.04 -13.72 5.32
CA PRO A 73 -21.81 -14.12 6.71
C PRO A 73 -20.78 -13.25 7.44
N LEU A 74 -20.25 -12.20 6.81
CA LEU A 74 -19.21 -11.35 7.39
C LEU A 74 -19.79 -10.38 8.42
N SER A 75 -19.10 -10.23 9.55
CA SER A 75 -19.36 -9.15 10.49
C SER A 75 -18.88 -7.81 9.95
N LYS A 76 -19.30 -6.72 10.59
CA LYS A 76 -18.74 -5.38 10.31
C LYS A 76 -17.22 -5.35 10.49
N ASN A 77 -16.69 -6.07 11.48
CA ASN A 77 -15.26 -6.12 11.74
C ASN A 77 -14.51 -6.85 10.61
N ASP A 78 -15.08 -7.94 10.09
CA ASP A 78 -14.49 -8.67 8.96
C ASP A 78 -14.41 -7.79 7.70
N ILE A 79 -15.45 -7.00 7.43
CA ILE A 79 -15.46 -6.04 6.30
C ILE A 79 -14.41 -4.94 6.52
N LEU A 80 -14.33 -4.38 7.73
CA LEU A 80 -13.32 -3.38 8.07
C LEU A 80 -11.90 -3.94 8.01
N ASN A 81 -11.72 -5.24 8.23
CA ASN A 81 -10.46 -5.95 8.05
C ASN A 81 -10.06 -6.11 6.57
N LEU A 82 -10.97 -5.93 5.59
CA LEU A 82 -10.61 -5.85 4.17
C LEU A 82 -10.25 -4.41 3.74
N HIS A 83 -10.67 -3.43 4.53
CA HIS A 83 -10.48 -2.02 4.28
C HIS A 83 -9.14 -1.53 4.85
N LEU A 84 -8.52 -0.50 4.25
CA LEU A 84 -7.21 0.02 4.72
C LEU A 84 -7.28 0.68 6.09
N ILE A 85 -8.47 0.93 6.62
CA ILE A 85 -8.68 1.42 7.99
C ILE A 85 -8.18 0.43 9.04
N SER A 86 -8.06 -0.86 8.69
CA SER A 86 -7.46 -1.86 9.57
C SER A 86 -5.99 -1.55 9.90
N TYR A 87 -5.32 -0.69 9.14
CA TYR A 87 -3.96 -0.24 9.40
C TYR A 87 -3.88 1.04 10.23
N LYS A 88 -5.02 1.59 10.66
CA LYS A 88 -5.03 2.71 11.60
C LYS A 88 -4.34 2.28 12.89
N ASP A 89 -3.49 3.16 13.40
CA ASP A 89 -2.66 2.97 14.59
C ASP A 89 -1.60 1.86 14.46
N ILE A 90 -1.40 1.33 13.23
CA ILE A 90 -0.33 0.40 12.86
C ILE A 90 0.59 1.04 11.81
N VAL A 91 0.04 1.57 10.72
CA VAL A 91 0.83 2.22 9.66
C VAL A 91 0.71 3.74 9.72
N PHE A 92 -0.47 4.24 10.11
CA PHE A 92 -0.78 5.66 10.17
C PHE A 92 -1.72 5.93 11.35
N ASN A 93 -1.67 7.13 11.92
CA ASN A 93 -2.57 7.57 13.00
C ASN A 93 -3.54 8.70 12.53
N THR A 94 -3.40 9.18 11.30
CA THR A 94 -4.24 10.24 10.73
C THR A 94 -5.55 9.70 10.13
N PRO A 95 -6.60 10.52 10.00
CA PRO A 95 -7.82 10.13 9.28
C PRO A 95 -7.57 9.68 7.82
N LEU A 96 -8.25 8.62 7.36
CA LEU A 96 -8.14 8.12 5.99
C LEU A 96 -8.89 8.94 4.93
N VAL A 97 -9.70 9.91 5.35
CA VAL A 97 -10.64 10.66 4.49
C VAL A 97 -9.96 11.64 3.51
N VAL A 98 -8.66 11.88 3.67
CA VAL A 98 -7.88 12.77 2.81
C VAL A 98 -7.47 12.09 1.51
N SER A 99 -7.35 12.85 0.42
CA SER A 99 -6.88 12.33 -0.88
C SER A 99 -5.54 11.62 -0.76
N HIS A 100 -4.61 12.18 0.04
CA HIS A 100 -3.30 11.62 0.34
C HIS A 100 -3.22 11.21 1.81
N THR A 101 -3.08 9.91 2.08
CA THR A 101 -2.83 9.40 3.44
C THR A 101 -1.40 8.93 3.51
N ARG A 102 -0.66 9.43 4.50
CA ARG A 102 0.71 9.00 4.75
C ARG A 102 0.79 7.47 4.92
N GLY A 103 1.77 6.85 4.29
CA GLY A 103 1.98 5.40 4.33
C GLY A 103 1.11 4.59 3.37
N ILE A 104 0.08 5.19 2.78
CA ILE A 104 -0.80 4.55 1.80
C ILE A 104 -0.51 5.11 0.41
N THR A 105 -0.38 4.23 -0.58
CA THR A 105 -0.20 4.61 -1.98
C THR A 105 -1.46 5.27 -2.55
N ASN A 106 -1.28 6.31 -3.37
CA ASN A 106 -2.37 7.02 -4.01
C ASN A 106 -2.68 6.43 -5.40
N LEU A 107 -3.96 6.14 -5.67
CA LEU A 107 -4.41 5.62 -6.97
C LEU A 107 -4.63 6.72 -8.04
N GLY A 108 -4.57 8.00 -7.66
CA GLY A 108 -4.80 9.12 -8.57
C GLY A 108 -6.20 9.07 -9.21
N ILE A 109 -7.23 8.90 -8.37
CA ILE A 109 -8.60 8.72 -8.83
C ILE A 109 -9.17 10.03 -9.36
N TYR A 110 -9.61 10.00 -10.61
CA TYR A 110 -10.39 11.06 -11.24
C TYR A 110 -11.57 10.42 -11.97
N HIS A 111 -12.78 10.59 -11.42
CA HIS A 111 -13.96 9.81 -11.79
C HIS A 111 -13.67 8.30 -11.78
N ARG A 112 -13.74 7.63 -12.94
CA ARG A 112 -13.47 6.19 -13.12
C ARG A 112 -12.04 5.87 -13.53
N LYS A 113 -11.18 6.89 -13.68
CA LYS A 113 -9.79 6.72 -14.07
C LYS A 113 -8.93 6.69 -12.81
N ARG A 114 -7.93 5.79 -12.80
CA ARG A 114 -6.86 5.71 -11.82
C ARG A 114 -5.57 5.96 -12.59
N LYS A 115 -4.90 7.07 -12.31
CA LYS A 115 -3.77 7.56 -13.12
C LYS A 115 -2.41 7.16 -12.54
N ASN A 116 -2.35 6.87 -11.25
CA ASN A 116 -1.09 6.62 -10.55
C ASN A 116 -0.82 5.12 -10.41
N TYR A 117 0.47 4.78 -10.27
CA TYR A 117 0.95 3.43 -9.95
C TYR A 117 0.75 3.07 -8.46
N GLY A 118 -0.47 3.26 -7.98
CA GLY A 118 -0.80 3.13 -6.56
C GLY A 118 -1.15 1.72 -6.12
N LEU A 119 -1.53 0.81 -7.02
CA LEU A 119 -1.78 -0.59 -6.66
C LEU A 119 -0.59 -1.44 -7.05
N LEU A 120 0.04 -2.07 -6.06
CA LEU A 120 1.11 -3.01 -6.29
C LEU A 120 0.58 -4.43 -6.50
N ALA A 121 1.39 -5.31 -7.06
CA ALA A 121 1.09 -6.73 -7.16
C ALA A 121 2.34 -7.60 -7.13
N CYS A 122 2.22 -8.81 -6.58
CA CYS A 122 3.21 -9.85 -6.78
C CYS A 122 2.74 -10.79 -7.91
N PRO A 123 3.46 -10.87 -9.04
CA PRO A 123 3.12 -11.77 -10.15
C PRO A 123 2.95 -13.23 -9.71
N LYS A 124 3.81 -13.70 -8.81
CA LYS A 124 3.79 -15.07 -8.28
C LYS A 124 2.64 -15.32 -7.31
N CYS A 125 2.26 -14.35 -6.47
CA CYS A 125 1.05 -14.48 -5.64
C CYS A 125 -0.20 -14.53 -6.51
N LEU A 126 -0.30 -13.66 -7.52
CA LEU A 126 -1.42 -13.67 -8.47
C LEU A 126 -1.51 -15.01 -9.24
N ARG A 127 -0.40 -15.69 -9.48
CA ARG A 127 -0.39 -17.05 -10.05
C ARG A 127 -0.97 -18.11 -9.11
N LYS A 128 -0.70 -18.00 -7.80
CA LYS A 128 -1.23 -18.92 -6.78
C LYS A 128 -2.72 -18.70 -6.54
N LYS A 129 -3.13 -17.44 -6.33
CA LYS A 129 -4.51 -17.02 -6.09
C LYS A 129 -4.74 -15.63 -6.68
N TYR A 130 -5.82 -15.46 -7.41
CA TYR A 130 -6.10 -14.25 -8.19
C TYR A 130 -6.75 -13.15 -7.34
N TYR A 131 -6.01 -12.53 -6.43
CA TYR A 131 -6.51 -11.40 -5.63
C TYR A 131 -5.42 -10.39 -5.29
N TYR A 132 -5.83 -9.16 -4.94
CA TYR A 132 -4.92 -8.10 -4.55
C TYR A 132 -4.91 -7.91 -3.03
N LYS A 133 -3.70 -7.88 -2.46
CA LYS A 133 -3.48 -7.77 -1.01
C LYS A 133 -3.59 -6.31 -0.53
N LYS A 134 -4.03 -6.09 0.71
CA LYS A 134 -4.02 -4.77 1.36
C LYS A 134 -2.61 -4.26 1.55
N SER A 135 -1.66 -5.14 1.90
CA SER A 135 -0.27 -4.74 2.05
C SER A 135 0.31 -4.13 0.77
N TRP A 136 -0.26 -4.45 -0.40
CA TRP A 136 0.14 -3.89 -1.70
C TRP A 136 -0.35 -2.45 -1.92
N ARG A 137 -1.04 -1.85 -0.96
CA ARG A 137 -1.37 -0.42 -0.90
C ARG A 137 -0.49 0.36 0.06
N LEU A 138 0.55 -0.25 0.63
CA LEU A 138 1.48 0.43 1.54
C LEU A 138 2.70 0.98 0.79
N LEU A 139 3.11 2.21 1.13
CA LEU A 139 4.34 2.82 0.59
C LEU A 139 5.60 2.05 1.01
N THR A 140 5.52 1.29 2.10
CA THR A 140 6.60 0.44 2.63
C THR A 140 6.70 -0.92 1.92
N SER A 141 5.77 -1.26 1.02
CA SER A 141 5.81 -2.52 0.28
C SER A 141 6.62 -2.39 -1.00
N LEU A 142 7.71 -3.16 -1.10
CA LEU A 142 8.67 -3.13 -2.21
C LEU A 142 8.80 -4.50 -2.89
N ILE A 143 8.79 -5.55 -2.09
CA ILE A 143 8.95 -6.95 -2.52
C ILE A 143 7.89 -7.83 -1.84
N CYS A 144 7.69 -9.03 -2.38
CA CYS A 144 6.97 -10.09 -1.72
C CYS A 144 7.96 -11.06 -1.06
N THR A 145 7.96 -11.13 0.28
CA THR A 145 8.85 -12.03 1.03
C THR A 145 8.48 -13.50 0.84
N GLU A 146 7.18 -13.81 0.73
CA GLU A 146 6.69 -15.18 0.44
C GLU A 146 7.17 -15.72 -0.92
N CYS A 147 7.27 -14.85 -1.93
CA CYS A 147 7.60 -15.25 -3.29
C CYS A 147 9.02 -14.88 -3.72
N LYS A 148 9.74 -14.11 -2.89
CA LYS A 148 11.11 -13.62 -3.11
C LYS A 148 11.25 -12.90 -4.44
N CYS A 149 10.35 -11.95 -4.71
CA CYS A 149 10.35 -11.18 -5.94
C CYS A 149 9.88 -9.75 -5.71
N HIS A 150 10.30 -8.86 -6.59
CA HIS A 150 9.86 -7.48 -6.65
C HIS A 150 8.36 -7.37 -6.92
N LEU A 151 7.68 -6.41 -6.26
CA LEU A 151 6.28 -6.06 -6.56
C LEU A 151 6.19 -5.20 -7.83
N ILE A 152 5.24 -5.41 -8.71
CA ILE A 152 5.00 -4.51 -9.86
C ILE A 152 3.93 -3.48 -9.50
N ASP A 153 4.01 -2.27 -10.05
CA ASP A 153 3.03 -1.19 -9.85
C ASP A 153 2.32 -0.75 -11.16
N HIS A 154 2.74 -1.34 -12.28
CA HIS A 154 2.21 -1.15 -13.62
C HIS A 154 2.28 -2.46 -14.42
N CYS A 155 1.63 -2.47 -15.58
CA CYS A 155 1.76 -3.55 -16.56
C CYS A 155 3.12 -3.44 -17.29
N PRO A 156 3.94 -4.49 -17.31
CA PRO A 156 5.27 -4.41 -17.95
C PRO A 156 5.19 -4.22 -19.48
N ASN A 157 4.10 -4.66 -20.12
CA ASN A 157 3.95 -4.55 -21.58
C ASN A 157 3.52 -3.15 -22.05
N CYS A 158 2.57 -2.50 -21.37
CA CYS A 158 2.00 -1.22 -21.82
C CYS A 158 2.20 -0.05 -20.86
N ASN A 159 2.90 -0.28 -19.74
CA ASN A 159 3.17 0.71 -18.69
C ASN A 159 1.92 1.35 -18.04
N SER A 160 0.72 0.80 -18.28
CA SER A 160 -0.51 1.28 -17.65
C SER A 160 -0.57 0.86 -16.17
N PRO A 161 -1.16 1.68 -15.29
CA PRO A 161 -1.34 1.31 -13.90
C PRO A 161 -2.21 0.06 -13.76
N ILE A 162 -2.00 -0.70 -12.69
CA ILE A 162 -2.82 -1.85 -12.35
C ILE A 162 -4.20 -1.35 -11.90
N VAL A 163 -5.23 -1.58 -12.74
CA VAL A 163 -6.59 -1.11 -12.53
C VAL A 163 -7.60 -2.21 -12.87
N PHE A 164 -7.65 -3.25 -12.05
CA PHE A 164 -8.54 -4.40 -12.29
C PHE A 164 -10.03 -4.00 -12.36
N GLN A 165 -10.42 -2.90 -11.70
CA GLN A 165 -11.80 -2.39 -11.73
C GLN A 165 -12.26 -2.03 -13.14
N ARG A 166 -11.35 -1.85 -14.11
CA ARG A 166 -11.69 -1.47 -15.49
C ARG A 166 -11.79 -2.64 -16.47
N LEU A 167 -11.49 -3.88 -16.03
CA LEU A 167 -11.49 -5.05 -16.92
C LEU A 167 -12.84 -5.31 -17.60
N ASP A 168 -13.95 -5.11 -16.89
CA ASP A 168 -15.30 -5.41 -17.39
C ASP A 168 -16.06 -4.13 -17.85
N ILE A 169 -15.32 -3.11 -18.33
CA ILE A 169 -15.90 -1.87 -18.89
C ILE A 169 -15.84 -1.90 -20.41
N GLY A 170 -16.96 -1.62 -21.08
CA GLY A 170 -17.01 -1.29 -22.52
C GLY A 170 -18.10 -2.05 -23.27
N ASP A 171 -18.15 -3.37 -23.10
CA ASP A 171 -19.21 -4.21 -23.64
C ASP A 171 -20.40 -4.16 -22.66
N LYS A 172 -21.58 -3.71 -23.08
CA LYS A 172 -22.77 -3.67 -22.20
C LYS A 172 -23.50 -5.01 -22.19
N ASN A 173 -23.46 -5.75 -23.28
CA ASN A 173 -24.35 -6.88 -23.55
C ASN A 173 -23.74 -8.23 -23.16
N ASN A 174 -22.42 -8.32 -23.03
CA ASN A 174 -21.76 -9.56 -22.67
C ASN A 174 -21.01 -9.44 -21.34
N HIS A 175 -21.26 -10.33 -20.38
CA HIS A 175 -20.41 -10.47 -19.19
C HIS A 175 -19.28 -11.43 -19.53
N LYS A 176 -18.10 -10.86 -19.81
CA LYS A 176 -16.88 -11.63 -19.97
C LYS A 176 -16.29 -11.73 -18.57
N ASN A 177 -16.23 -12.95 -18.02
CA ASN A 177 -15.62 -13.19 -16.71
C ASN A 177 -14.08 -13.03 -16.81
N ILE A 178 -13.64 -11.79 -17.06
CA ILE A 178 -12.25 -11.45 -17.39
C ILE A 178 -11.39 -11.63 -16.14
N PRO A 179 -10.32 -12.43 -16.19
CA PRO A 179 -9.50 -12.67 -15.01
C PRO A 179 -8.88 -11.39 -14.44
N ILE A 180 -8.95 -11.22 -13.12
CA ILE A 180 -8.53 -10.01 -12.39
C ILE A 180 -7.02 -9.69 -12.51
N TYR A 181 -6.22 -10.66 -12.95
CA TYR A 181 -4.77 -10.55 -13.15
C TYR A 181 -4.37 -10.03 -14.53
N LEU A 182 -5.32 -9.80 -15.43
CA LEU A 182 -5.01 -9.21 -16.74
C LEU A 182 -4.86 -7.69 -16.62
N CYS A 183 -4.00 -7.12 -17.47
CA CYS A 183 -3.95 -5.69 -17.66
C CYS A 183 -5.26 -5.20 -18.30
N TRP A 184 -5.88 -4.19 -17.70
CA TRP A 184 -7.14 -3.62 -18.18
C TRP A 184 -7.04 -2.96 -19.56
N LEU A 185 -5.83 -2.56 -19.98
CA LEU A 185 -5.61 -1.82 -21.23
C LEU A 185 -5.19 -2.74 -22.37
N CYS A 186 -4.17 -3.58 -22.17
CA CYS A 186 -3.58 -4.40 -23.23
C CYS A 186 -3.82 -5.92 -23.06
N ASN A 187 -4.58 -6.33 -22.04
CA ASN A 187 -4.84 -7.74 -21.70
C ASN A 187 -3.60 -8.60 -21.39
N PHE A 188 -2.43 -7.99 -21.22
CA PHE A 188 -1.24 -8.72 -20.80
C PHE A 188 -1.45 -9.41 -19.45
N ASP A 189 -0.94 -10.63 -19.31
CA ASP A 189 -1.05 -11.40 -18.07
C ASP A 189 0.03 -10.97 -17.06
N LEU A 190 -0.38 -10.28 -16.00
CA LEU A 190 0.52 -9.72 -14.96
C LEU A 190 1.23 -10.80 -14.13
N ARG A 191 0.94 -12.08 -14.34
CA ARG A 191 1.57 -13.21 -13.62
C ARG A 191 2.86 -13.70 -14.27
N THR A 192 3.16 -13.25 -15.49
CA THR A 192 4.16 -13.86 -16.37
C THR A 192 5.58 -13.41 -16.05
N GLU A 193 5.81 -12.10 -15.98
CA GLU A 193 7.10 -11.49 -15.73
C GLU A 193 7.32 -11.16 -14.24
N PHE A 194 8.51 -11.44 -13.73
CA PHE A 194 8.93 -11.08 -12.38
C PHE A 194 10.44 -11.02 -12.26
N GLU A 195 10.92 -10.19 -11.34
CA GLU A 195 12.33 -10.09 -10.97
C GLU A 195 12.53 -10.69 -9.57
N ALA A 196 13.44 -11.67 -9.46
CA ALA A 196 13.73 -12.35 -8.21
C ALA A 196 14.56 -11.45 -7.27
N VAL A 197 14.41 -11.67 -5.96
CA VAL A 197 15.13 -10.95 -4.90
C VAL A 197 15.94 -11.96 -4.09
N ALA A 198 17.22 -11.67 -3.87
CA ALA A 198 18.09 -12.48 -3.03
C ALA A 198 17.69 -12.38 -1.54
N VAL A 199 17.71 -13.51 -0.83
CA VAL A 199 17.21 -13.64 0.55
C VAL A 199 18.12 -12.93 1.56
N ASP A 200 19.39 -12.75 1.22
CA ASP A 200 20.43 -12.08 1.99
C ASP A 200 20.61 -10.60 1.59
N SER A 201 19.72 -10.07 0.74
CA SER A 201 19.79 -8.67 0.33
C SER A 201 19.19 -7.73 1.38
N LEU A 202 19.75 -6.52 1.47
CA LEU A 202 19.26 -5.47 2.38
C LEU A 202 17.77 -5.14 2.21
N ILE A 203 17.26 -5.22 0.97
CA ILE A 203 15.84 -5.00 0.69
C ILE A 203 14.95 -6.12 1.24
N TYR A 204 15.45 -7.35 1.26
CA TYR A 204 14.75 -8.49 1.85
C TYR A 204 14.70 -8.36 3.37
N ASP A 205 15.81 -8.01 4.01
CA ASP A 205 15.89 -7.74 5.45
C ASP A 205 14.95 -6.61 5.86
N TYR A 206 14.99 -5.49 5.13
CA TYR A 206 14.06 -4.38 5.32
C TYR A 206 12.60 -4.85 5.24
N GLN A 207 12.24 -5.60 4.18
CA GLN A 207 10.85 -5.98 3.96
C GLN A 207 10.36 -6.94 5.04
N ASN A 208 11.18 -7.88 5.50
CA ASN A 208 10.83 -8.74 6.64
C ASN A 208 10.62 -7.91 7.90
N TYR A 209 11.58 -7.06 8.23
CA TYR A 209 11.51 -6.21 9.41
C TYR A 209 10.24 -5.36 9.42
N ILE A 210 9.92 -4.67 8.32
CA ILE A 210 8.72 -3.83 8.28
C ILE A 210 7.42 -4.64 8.30
N ASN A 211 7.40 -5.84 7.71
CA ASN A 211 6.25 -6.74 7.77
C ASN A 211 5.99 -7.21 9.20
N GLU A 212 7.05 -7.53 9.96
CA GLU A 212 6.95 -7.88 11.38
C GLU A 212 6.47 -6.70 12.21
N CYS A 213 7.02 -5.50 11.98
CA CYS A 213 6.58 -4.28 12.64
C CYS A 213 5.06 -4.04 12.46
N ILE A 214 4.57 -4.21 11.23
CA ILE A 214 3.16 -4.02 10.89
C ILE A 214 2.30 -5.14 11.50
N THR A 215 2.77 -6.38 11.48
CA THR A 215 2.03 -7.52 12.03
C THR A 215 1.88 -7.42 13.55
N ASN A 216 2.94 -7.00 14.23
CA ASN A 216 2.97 -6.91 15.69
C ASN A 216 2.38 -5.60 16.22
N GLY A 217 2.33 -4.55 15.39
CA GLY A 217 1.91 -3.22 15.79
C GLY A 217 3.00 -2.41 16.51
N TYR A 218 4.18 -2.97 16.75
CA TYR A 218 5.33 -2.35 17.41
C TYR A 218 6.64 -2.81 16.77
N CYS A 219 7.77 -2.20 17.13
CA CYS A 219 9.09 -2.67 16.75
C CYS A 219 10.13 -2.42 17.86
N ILE A 220 11.38 -2.83 17.64
CA ILE A 220 12.44 -2.68 18.65
C ILE A 220 12.68 -1.22 19.08
N HIS A 221 12.40 -0.26 18.19
CA HIS A 221 12.60 1.16 18.48
C HIS A 221 11.42 1.84 19.18
N THR A 222 10.20 1.28 19.09
CA THR A 222 9.00 1.98 19.58
C THR A 222 7.81 1.04 19.79
N GLN A 223 7.00 1.33 20.81
CA GLN A 223 5.78 0.57 21.10
C GLN A 223 4.70 0.70 20.01
N TYR A 224 4.83 1.67 19.10
CA TYR A 224 3.87 1.88 18.04
C TYR A 224 4.56 1.93 16.68
N SER A 225 4.33 0.90 15.87
CA SER A 225 4.93 0.72 14.53
C SER A 225 4.71 1.93 13.61
N PHE A 226 3.58 2.64 13.73
CA PHE A 226 3.32 3.84 12.93
C PHE A 226 4.34 4.96 13.20
N LEU A 227 4.94 5.04 14.39
CA LEU A 227 5.98 6.03 14.72
C LEU A 227 7.30 5.69 14.01
N TYR A 228 7.63 4.41 13.88
CA TYR A 228 8.79 3.99 13.07
C TYR A 228 8.55 4.29 11.58
N ILE A 229 7.37 3.91 11.07
CA ILE A 229 6.96 4.20 9.69
C ILE A 229 6.93 5.72 9.43
N GLN A 230 6.53 6.53 10.41
CA GLN A 230 6.60 7.99 10.32
C GLN A 230 8.04 8.43 10.03
N ILE A 231 9.03 8.01 10.84
CA ILE A 231 10.44 8.36 10.60
C ILE A 231 10.93 7.89 9.23
N LEU A 232 10.66 6.63 8.89
CA LEU A 232 11.04 6.05 7.61
C LEU A 232 10.54 6.91 6.43
N LEU A 233 9.26 7.29 6.47
CA LEU A 233 8.64 8.10 5.42
C LEU A 233 9.08 9.58 5.46
N ASN A 234 9.43 10.11 6.63
CA ASN A 234 10.03 11.46 6.73
C ASN A 234 11.38 11.50 6.02
N ILE A 235 12.26 10.53 6.30
CA ILE A 235 13.57 10.45 5.67
C ILE A 235 13.42 10.25 4.16
N LEU A 236 12.53 9.35 3.72
CA LEU A 236 12.21 9.16 2.29
C LEU A 236 11.72 10.45 1.62
N GLY A 237 10.84 11.21 2.28
CA GLY A 237 10.38 12.50 1.77
C GLY A 237 11.50 13.54 1.71
N LYS A 238 12.39 13.57 2.71
CA LYS A 238 13.53 14.51 2.76
C LYS A 238 14.67 14.13 1.83
N SER A 239 14.79 12.86 1.44
CA SER A 239 15.70 12.47 0.37
C SER A 239 15.21 12.99 -0.98
N LYS A 240 13.90 13.21 -1.18
CA LYS A 240 13.32 13.69 -2.45
C LYS A 240 12.74 15.09 -2.30
N THR A 241 13.58 16.10 -2.40
CA THR A 241 13.19 17.50 -2.19
C THR A 241 13.76 18.40 -3.27
N ASN A 242 12.93 19.31 -3.79
CA ASN A 242 13.36 20.34 -4.74
C ASN A 242 13.64 21.68 -4.06
N SER A 243 13.50 21.76 -2.75
CA SER A 243 13.80 22.98 -2.02
C SER A 243 15.30 23.20 -2.01
N SER A 244 15.74 24.40 -2.39
CA SER A 244 17.13 24.83 -2.22
C SER A 244 17.56 24.90 -0.75
N LYS A 245 16.60 25.01 0.19
CA LYS A 245 16.86 25.14 1.62
C LYS A 245 16.98 23.79 2.36
N TRP A 246 16.32 22.75 1.85
CA TRP A 246 16.19 21.46 2.55
C TRP A 246 16.94 20.32 1.86
N THR A 247 18.13 20.59 1.34
CA THR A 247 18.89 19.64 0.50
C THR A 247 19.80 18.68 1.28
N ARG A 248 20.04 18.93 2.57
CA ARG A 248 21.09 18.22 3.34
C ARG A 248 20.89 16.71 3.37
N VAL A 249 19.68 16.24 3.71
CA VAL A 249 19.38 14.79 3.78
C VAL A 249 19.56 14.16 2.39
N ARG A 250 18.99 14.76 1.34
CA ARG A 250 19.18 14.32 -0.04
C ARG A 250 20.67 14.21 -0.40
N ASN A 251 21.42 15.29 -0.22
CA ASN A 251 22.84 15.34 -0.58
C ASN A 251 23.65 14.33 0.23
N ALA A 252 23.33 14.13 1.51
CA ALA A 252 23.96 13.12 2.35
C ALA A 252 23.73 11.70 1.81
N PHE A 253 22.50 11.37 1.41
CA PHE A 253 22.21 10.06 0.80
C PHE A 253 22.91 9.87 -0.55
N MET A 254 22.92 10.90 -1.40
CA MET A 254 23.60 10.85 -2.70
C MET A 254 25.11 10.62 -2.52
N SER A 255 25.74 11.34 -1.59
CA SER A 255 27.18 11.25 -1.34
C SER A 255 27.61 10.01 -0.55
N GLU A 256 26.84 9.57 0.45
CA GLU A 256 27.22 8.40 1.28
C GLU A 256 27.08 7.09 0.50
N PHE A 257 26.02 6.97 -0.28
CA PHE A 257 25.65 5.72 -0.95
C PHE A 257 25.89 5.78 -2.47
N ASN A 258 26.59 6.81 -2.97
CA ASN A 258 26.89 7.03 -4.38
C ASN A 258 25.65 6.90 -5.29
N LEU A 259 24.53 7.50 -4.87
CA LEU A 259 23.25 7.39 -5.57
C LEU A 259 23.10 8.47 -6.64
N ILE A 260 22.78 8.04 -7.85
CA ILE A 260 22.44 8.92 -8.99
C ILE A 260 21.03 8.55 -9.44
N ASP A 261 20.08 9.47 -9.25
CA ASP A 261 18.69 9.31 -9.68
C ASP A 261 18.01 10.68 -9.87
N GLU A 262 17.34 10.89 -11.00
CA GLU A 262 16.62 12.14 -11.26
C GLU A 262 15.46 12.37 -10.29
N GLU A 263 14.89 11.30 -9.73
CA GLU A 263 13.79 11.40 -8.77
C GLU A 263 14.19 12.09 -7.47
N PHE A 264 15.48 12.18 -7.12
CA PHE A 264 15.97 13.01 -6.02
C PHE A 264 15.59 14.50 -6.19
N PHE A 265 15.31 14.93 -7.43
CA PHE A 265 14.96 16.29 -7.82
C PHE A 265 13.51 16.39 -8.36
N CYS A 266 12.61 15.49 -7.96
CA CYS A 266 11.22 15.53 -8.39
C CYS A 266 10.26 16.00 -7.28
N LYS A 267 9.32 16.90 -7.64
CA LYS A 267 8.32 17.52 -6.74
C LYS A 267 7.06 16.65 -6.53
N SER A 268 7.00 15.48 -7.17
CA SER A 268 5.83 14.59 -7.13
C SER A 268 5.56 14.10 -5.70
N LEU A 269 4.30 14.20 -5.26
CA LEU A 269 3.81 13.56 -4.04
C LEU A 269 3.91 12.03 -4.12
N ASP A 270 3.82 11.49 -5.34
CA ASP A 270 3.96 10.07 -5.60
C ASP A 270 5.44 9.71 -5.82
N THR A 271 5.94 8.83 -4.97
CA THR A 271 7.30 8.29 -5.05
C THR A 271 7.25 6.94 -5.76
N SER A 272 7.99 6.79 -6.87
CA SER A 272 7.96 5.56 -7.64
C SER A 272 8.42 4.35 -6.81
N ILE A 273 7.99 3.16 -7.18
CA ILE A 273 8.52 1.95 -6.52
C ILE A 273 10.02 1.79 -6.74
N GLN A 274 10.56 2.26 -7.88
CA GLN A 274 11.98 2.14 -8.20
C GLN A 274 12.83 3.00 -7.28
N PHE A 275 12.44 4.26 -7.05
CA PHE A 275 13.12 5.12 -6.10
C PHE A 275 13.01 4.58 -4.67
N ARG A 276 11.82 4.10 -4.27
CA ARG A 276 11.62 3.48 -2.95
C ARG A 276 12.54 2.28 -2.72
N ARG A 277 12.76 1.42 -3.73
CA ARG A 277 13.69 0.29 -3.66
C ARG A 277 15.14 0.67 -3.44
N LYS A 278 15.57 1.82 -3.97
CA LYS A 278 16.92 2.33 -3.78
C LYS A 278 17.09 2.90 -2.37
N VAL A 279 16.14 3.73 -1.93
CA VAL A 279 16.32 4.56 -0.73
C VAL A 279 15.87 3.88 0.56
N ILE A 280 14.71 3.22 0.58
CA ILE A 280 14.12 2.71 1.82
C ILE A 280 15.02 1.66 2.51
N PRO A 281 15.64 0.69 1.80
CA PRO A 281 16.56 -0.26 2.44
C PRO A 281 17.76 0.43 3.10
N LEU A 282 18.24 1.55 2.53
CA LEU A 282 19.33 2.34 3.11
C LEU A 282 18.88 3.12 4.35
N ILE A 283 17.64 3.64 4.35
CA ILE A 283 17.04 4.21 5.55
C ILE A 283 17.02 3.14 6.66
N TYR A 284 16.55 1.93 6.35
CA TYR A 284 16.56 0.82 7.29
C TYR A 284 17.98 0.44 7.76
N PHE A 285 18.97 0.40 6.86
CA PHE A 285 20.37 0.15 7.22
C PHE A 285 20.89 1.13 8.27
N LEU A 286 20.56 2.41 8.12
CA LEU A 286 20.94 3.45 9.07
C LEU A 286 20.16 3.34 10.39
N LEU A 287 18.84 3.09 10.34
CA LEU A 287 17.98 3.07 11.53
C LEU A 287 18.10 1.78 12.36
N SER A 288 18.39 0.64 11.73
CA SER A 288 18.46 -0.67 12.39
C SER A 288 19.57 -0.78 13.43
N ASN A 289 20.60 0.06 13.35
CA ASN A 289 21.73 0.07 14.26
C ASN A 289 21.98 1.49 14.77
N ILE A 290 21.06 1.96 15.60
CA ILE A 290 21.10 3.25 16.28
C ILE A 290 21.64 3.05 17.71
N PRO A 291 22.59 3.88 18.18
CA PRO A 291 23.12 5.09 17.52
C PRO A 291 24.26 4.87 16.50
N GLU A 292 24.81 3.66 16.40
CA GLU A 292 26.14 3.36 15.83
C GLU A 292 26.30 3.71 14.34
N ARG A 293 25.26 3.56 13.53
CA ARG A 293 25.29 3.94 12.09
C ARG A 293 24.70 5.32 11.85
N PHE A 294 23.57 5.61 12.46
CA PHE A 294 22.81 6.81 12.18
C PHE A 294 23.50 8.09 12.69
N VAL A 295 24.05 8.07 13.91
CA VAL A 295 24.65 9.28 14.49
C VAL A 295 25.95 9.69 13.78
N PRO A 296 26.89 8.77 13.46
CA PRO A 296 28.05 9.12 12.65
C PRO A 296 27.69 9.66 11.26
N PHE A 297 26.69 9.05 10.61
CA PHE A 297 26.15 9.56 9.33
C PHE A 297 25.66 11.02 9.47
N CYS A 298 24.85 11.30 10.50
CA CYS A 298 24.39 12.66 10.77
C CYS A 298 25.56 13.63 11.00
N LYS A 299 26.57 13.25 11.81
CA LYS A 299 27.74 14.11 12.10
C LYS A 299 28.56 14.40 10.84
N LYS A 300 28.84 13.38 10.04
CA LYS A 300 29.59 13.49 8.77
C LYS A 300 28.99 14.51 7.82
N TYR A 301 27.65 14.56 7.73
CA TYR A 301 26.94 15.46 6.82
C TYR A 301 26.28 16.66 7.51
N SER A 302 26.60 16.92 8.78
CA SER A 302 26.05 18.03 9.58
C SER A 302 24.51 18.05 9.59
N LEU A 303 23.87 16.88 9.64
CA LEU A 303 22.42 16.71 9.68
C LEU A 303 21.90 16.96 11.09
N ARG A 304 20.96 17.90 11.21
CA ARG A 304 20.34 18.30 12.46
C ARG A 304 19.00 17.61 12.61
N TYR A 305 18.51 17.54 13.84
CA TYR A 305 17.14 17.10 14.12
C TYR A 305 16.09 17.77 13.21
N SER A 306 16.21 19.09 13.00
CA SER A 306 15.31 19.88 12.17
C SER A 306 15.29 19.46 10.69
N ASP A 307 16.34 18.81 10.20
CA ASP A 307 16.39 18.35 8.81
C ASP A 307 15.43 17.16 8.60
N PHE A 308 15.09 16.42 9.66
CA PHE A 308 14.16 15.29 9.65
C PHE A 308 12.75 15.65 10.11
N ALA A 309 12.58 16.75 10.84
CA ALA A 309 11.29 17.32 11.15
C ALA A 309 10.69 17.99 9.90
N LYS A 310 9.42 17.72 9.60
CA LYS A 310 8.65 18.44 8.59
C LYS A 310 7.80 19.50 9.31
N ASP A 311 7.59 20.64 8.66
CA ASP A 311 6.72 21.75 9.09
C ASP A 311 5.61 21.30 10.06
N ASN A 312 5.75 21.66 11.34
CA ASN A 312 4.81 21.41 12.46
C ASN A 312 4.54 19.95 12.88
N GLU A 313 5.25 18.94 12.37
CA GLU A 313 5.13 17.56 12.89
C GLU A 313 6.15 17.28 14.00
N SER A 314 5.66 16.82 15.15
CA SER A 314 6.52 16.25 16.19
C SER A 314 7.14 14.95 15.70
N VAL A 315 8.45 14.86 15.84
CA VAL A 315 9.21 13.65 15.56
C VAL A 315 9.13 12.75 16.79
N PRO A 316 8.92 11.43 16.63
CA PRO A 316 8.86 10.49 17.75
C PRO A 316 10.05 10.60 18.71
N PHE A 317 9.79 10.52 20.02
CA PHE A 317 10.82 10.66 21.06
C PHE A 317 11.99 9.67 20.90
N TRP A 318 11.69 8.42 20.51
CA TRP A 318 12.72 7.40 20.29
C TRP A 318 13.79 7.82 19.28
N PHE A 319 13.42 8.66 18.29
CA PHE A 319 14.33 9.18 17.29
C PHE A 319 15.00 10.46 17.78
N TYR A 320 14.22 11.38 18.36
CA TYR A 320 14.72 12.65 18.91
C TYR A 320 15.82 12.45 19.97
N ARG A 321 15.67 11.46 20.87
CA ARG A 321 16.65 11.21 21.94
C ARG A 321 18.06 10.93 21.42
N ASN A 322 18.20 10.38 20.20
CA ASN A 322 19.52 10.12 19.63
C ASN A 322 20.30 11.41 19.33
N PHE A 323 19.60 12.48 18.95
CA PHE A 323 20.20 13.80 18.77
C PHE A 323 20.49 14.50 20.09
N ARG A 324 19.79 14.14 21.17
CA ARG A 324 20.01 14.74 22.50
C ARG A 324 21.16 14.05 23.24
N GLU A 325 21.30 12.74 23.09
CA GLU A 325 22.26 11.93 23.84
C GLU A 325 23.62 11.79 23.13
N TYR A 326 23.64 11.76 21.79
CA TYR A 326 24.85 11.37 21.04
C TYR A 326 25.33 12.37 19.98
N TYR A 327 24.54 13.39 19.64
CA TYR A 327 24.87 14.41 18.63
C TYR A 327 25.19 15.75 19.29
#